data_AF-A0A2S6TQZ3-F1
#
_entry.id   AF-A0A2S6TQZ3-F1
#
_cell.length_a   1.000
_cell.length_b   1.000
_cell.length_c   1.000
_cell.angle_alpha   90.00
_cell.angle_beta   90.00
_cell.angle_gamma   90.00
#
_symmetry.space_group_name_H-M   'P 1'
#
loop_
_entity.id
_entity.type
_entity.pdbx_description
1 polymer ?
#
loop_
_entity_poly.entity_id
_entity_poly.type
_entity_poly.pdbx_seq_one_letter_code
_entity_poly.pdbx_strand_id
1 'polypeptide(L)' 'MNFENYTDRSRGFVQSAQTLALREGHQQLTPEHLLKVLLDDREGVATGLIREAGG' A
#
# COMPACT_ATOMS: atom_id res chain seq x y z
N MET A 1 0.34 15.13 3.78
CA MET A 1 0.38 14.49 2.44
C MET A 1 -0.68 15.15 1.58
N ASN A 2 -0.40 15.52 0.33
CA ASN A 2 -1.42 16.11 -0.54
C ASN A 2 -2.02 15.01 -1.44
N PHE A 3 -3.11 14.41 -0.96
CA PHE A 3 -3.73 13.23 -1.58
C PHE A 3 -4.46 13.53 -2.90
N GLU A 4 -4.76 14.79 -3.19
CA GLU A 4 -5.41 15.20 -4.44
C GLU A 4 -4.50 14.95 -5.65
N ASN A 5 -3.18 14.98 -5.44
CA ASN A 5 -2.19 14.72 -6.48
C ASN A 5 -2.04 13.22 -6.83
N TYR A 6 -2.71 12.33 -6.11
CA TYR A 6 -2.58 10.89 -6.31
C TYR A 6 -3.63 10.36 -7.29
N THR A 7 -3.33 9.23 -7.92
CA THR A 7 -4.35 8.50 -8.67
C THR A 7 -5.39 7.93 -7.69
N ASP A 8 -6.59 7.63 -8.18
CA ASP A 8 -7.62 6.95 -7.39
C ASP A 8 -7.11 5.64 -6.81
N ARG A 9 -6.35 4.86 -7.61
CA ARG A 9 -5.74 3.61 -7.16
C ARG A 9 -4.75 3.83 -6.02
N SER A 10 -3.88 4.84 -6.14
CA SER A 10 -2.91 5.19 -5.09
C SER A 10 -3.58 5.66 -3.80
N ARG A 11 -4.68 6.43 -3.89
CA ARG A 11 -5.48 6.82 -2.71
C ARG A 11 -6.08 5.59 -2.02
N GLY A 12 -6.63 4.65 -2.80
CA GLY A 12 -7.14 3.38 -2.29
C GLY A 12 -6.10 2.62 -1.45
N PHE A 13 -4.86 2.52 -1.93
CA PHE A 13 -3.78 1.86 -1.18
C PHE A 13 -3.44 2.53 0.14
N VAL A 14 -3.37 3.87 0.17
CA VAL A 14 -3.11 4.59 1.43
C VAL A 14 -4.23 4.33 2.44
N GLN A 15 -5.49 4.33 1.98
CA GLN A 15 -6.62 4.09 2.87
C GLN A 15 -6.61 2.66 3.42
N SER A 16 -6.35 1.66 2.57
CA SER A 16 -6.17 0.27 3.02
C SER A 16 -5.00 0.12 4.01
N ALA A 17 -3.89 0.83 3.81
CA ALA A 17 -2.75 0.80 4.72
C ALA A 17 -3.08 1.43 6.08
N GLN A 18 -3.89 2.50 6.12
CA GLN A 18 -4.40 3.07 7.38
C GLN A 18 -5.31 2.10 8.11
N THR A 19 -6.22 1.42 7.40
CA THR A 19 -7.06 0.36 7.99
C THR A 19 -6.23 -0.78 8.56
N LEU A 20 -5.17 -1.19 7.85
CA LEU A 20 -4.24 -2.21 8.33
C LEU A 20 -3.53 -1.75 9.61
N ALA A 21 -2.99 -0.53 9.65
CA ALA A 21 -2.33 0.01 10.84
C ALA A 21 -3.25 -0.01 12.07
N LEU A 22 -4.49 0.46 11.91
CA LEU A 22 -5.49 0.44 13.00
C LEU A 22 -5.84 -0.98 13.45
N ARG A 23 -6.00 -1.91 12.51
CA ARG A 23 -6.29 -3.33 12.80
C ARG A 23 -5.19 -3.99 13.62
N GLU A 24 -3.93 -3.66 13.33
CA GLU A 24 -2.75 -4.18 14.03
C GLU A 24 -2.41 -3.40 15.31
N GLY A 25 -3.24 -2.40 15.69
CA GLY A 25 -3.00 -1.60 16.90
C GLY A 25 -1.87 -0.58 16.76
N HIS A 26 -1.42 -0.30 15.54
CA HIS A 26 -0.40 0.70 15.25
C HIS A 26 -1.04 2.07 15.09
N GLN A 27 -0.74 2.98 16.03
CA GLN A 27 -1.29 4.35 16.03
C GLN A 27 -0.78 5.20 14.86
N GLN A 28 0.34 4.81 14.28
CA GLN A 28 0.97 5.51 13.18
C GLN A 28 0.96 4.64 11.92
N LEU A 29 0.52 5.24 10.81
CA LEU A 29 0.78 4.69 9.49
C LEU A 29 2.27 4.78 9.19
N THR A 30 2.88 3.64 8.88
CA THR A 30 4.29 3.53 8.49
C THR A 30 4.43 2.93 7.09
N PRO A 31 5.58 3.09 6.41
CA PRO A 31 5.81 2.51 5.08
C PRO A 31 5.59 1.00 4.99
N GLU A 32 5.83 0.26 6.08
CA GLU A 32 5.64 -1.20 6.16
C GLU A 32 4.17 -1.59 5.91
N HIS A 33 3.22 -0.79 6.39
CA HIS A 33 1.80 -1.02 6.16
C HIS A 33 1.45 -0.85 4.68
N LEU A 34 1.99 0.19 4.05
CA LEU A 34 1.78 0.46 2.65
C LEU A 34 2.38 -0.66 1.78
N LEU A 35 3.59 -1.09 2.09
CA LEU A 35 4.24 -2.23 1.44
C LEU A 35 3.39 -3.48 1.56
N LYS A 36 2.91 -3.81 2.77
CA LYS A 36 2.10 -5.00 3.01
C LYS A 36 0.83 -5.00 2.14
N VAL A 37 0.12 -3.89 2.09
CA VAL A 37 -1.09 -3.76 1.25
C VAL A 37 -0.76 -3.85 -0.24
N LEU A 38 0.34 -3.24 -0.69
CA LEU A 38 0.77 -3.33 -2.10
C LEU A 38 1.13 -4.76 -2.51
N LEU A 39 1.73 -5.55 -1.60
CA LEU A 39 2.04 -6.97 -1.83
C LEU A 39 0.80 -7.87 -1.76
N ASP A 40 -0.19 -7.51 -0.93
CA ASP A 40 -1.44 -8.25 -0.81
C ASP A 40 -2.44 -7.98 -1.96
N ASP A 41 -2.16 -6.98 -2.81
CA ASP A 41 -2.94 -6.71 -4.01
C ASP A 41 -2.77 -7.85 -5.03
N ARG A 42 -3.82 -8.66 -5.18
CA ARG A 42 -3.85 -9.80 -6.11
C ARG A 42 -3.86 -9.36 -7.57
N GLU A 43 -4.20 -8.10 -7.84
CA GLU A 43 -4.09 -7.47 -9.16
C GLU A 43 -2.72 -6.78 -9.36
N GLY A 44 -1.75 -7.08 -8.49
CA GLY A 44 -0.68 -6.18 -8.06
C GLY A 44 0.42 -5.88 -9.08
N VAL A 45 0.46 -4.60 -9.47
CA VAL A 45 1.60 -3.94 -10.13
C VAL A 45 2.90 -4.14 -9.36
N ALA A 46 2.86 -4.19 -8.03
CA ALA A 46 4.05 -4.38 -7.18
C ALA A 46 4.66 -5.78 -7.35
N THR A 47 3.84 -6.84 -7.32
CA THR A 47 4.29 -8.22 -7.56
C THR A 47 4.86 -8.38 -8.97
N GLY A 48 4.22 -7.74 -9.97
CA GLY A 48 4.75 -7.65 -11.33
C GLY A 48 6.12 -6.97 -11.37
N LEU A 49 6.25 -5.78 -10.78
CA LEU A 49 7.50 -5.03 -10.72
C LEU A 49 8.63 -5.80 -10.02
N ILE A 50 8.35 -6.44 -8.87
CA ILE A 50 9.34 -7.25 -8.14
C ILE A 50 9.80 -8.40 -9.02
N ARG A 51 8.88 -9.09 -9.70
CA ARG A 51 9.21 -10.19 -10.61
C ARG A 51 10.08 -9.71 -11.78
N GLU A 52 9.72 -8.60 -12.42
CA GLU A 52 10.54 -8.01 -13.50
C GLU A 52 11.90 -7.51 -13.00
N ALA A 53 12.00 -7.11 -11.72
CA ALA A 53 13.25 -6.72 -11.08
C ALA A 53 14.15 -7.91 -10.67
N GLY A 54 13.66 -9.15 -10.81
CA GLY A 54 14.45 -10.38 -10.56
C GLY A 54 14.17 -11.09 -9.24
N GLY A 55 13.18 -10.67 -8.45
CA GLY A 55 12.77 -11.31 -7.20
C GLY A 55 13.48 -10.77 -5.97
#